data_AF-A0A948ZH04-F1
#
_entry.id   AF-A0A948ZH04-F1
#
_cell.length_a   1.000
_cell.length_b   1.000
_cell.length_c   1.000
_cell.angle_alpha   90.00
_cell.angle_beta   90.00
_cell.angle_gamma   90.00
#
_symmetry.space_group_name_H-M   'P 1'
#
loop_
_entity.id
_entity.type
_entity.pdbx_description
1 polymer ?
#
loop_
_entity_poly.entity_id
_entity_poly.type
_entity_poly.pdbx_seq_one_letter_code
_entity_poly.pdbx_strand_id
1 'polypeptide(L)'
;MSDAKAAYCIPSGTKQVKTADSPTVYYLDHRRGIKKPYVSEWAYLAYGNKWSDIKIISQSELDSWPDVYLVKTYGDPGVYYISNDKKYLIKNEQEFIDFGFGWGQIATIHQTDLDSYESVGSPDEIGLAHDKQLLVKLDELNPAGVNIPVNTKDNLIAVFNFKSRDKIVEIYNIAFKLKGIFNSGILNKVYLADGDGSVLVTHYSLTDQRKAAFNFGDSPLTIYPGQESQIKVFVNLADCANCQNHTLQITINEPSDIKVNTGIIACPSARCAAGGDFPLEANIFKLVYAGDVFGRVKAEENLINNPEAVIGSTNEIIGKFMIYETSNKEDALIKKLSFKNKGTVSRSDLVNFKIKNEQGQIIARVSEMNKDNIITFKIPSTRDYKIGKNSKKIFTVLGDIAGGEGNTINLQLDAIKAVGAEYGYTINESIINLDETLKITRKYLRVIAKDLKAGKKVFMEQEGTIIGVFNIRNNNQEINFESIDFRLEK
;
A
#
# COMPACT_ATOMS: atom_id res chain seq x y z
N MET A 1 20.47 -35.70 -5.27
CA MET A 1 21.62 -35.50 -6.18
C MET A 1 21.10 -35.66 -7.60
N SER A 2 21.06 -34.60 -8.39
CA SER A 2 20.52 -34.66 -9.76
C SER A 2 20.99 -33.49 -10.64
N ASP A 3 20.92 -32.26 -10.14
CA ASP A 3 20.78 -31.10 -11.05
C ASP A 3 22.11 -30.46 -11.52
N ALA A 4 23.25 -30.81 -10.92
CA ALA A 4 24.56 -30.22 -11.24
C ALA A 4 25.12 -30.59 -12.63
N LYS A 5 24.42 -31.41 -13.42
CA LYS A 5 24.93 -32.02 -14.67
C LYS A 5 24.65 -31.23 -15.96
N ALA A 6 23.93 -30.11 -15.89
CA ALA A 6 23.45 -29.38 -17.08
C ALA A 6 24.14 -28.02 -17.34
N ALA A 7 24.91 -27.49 -16.39
CA ALA A 7 25.40 -26.10 -16.44
C ALA A 7 26.75 -25.90 -17.16
N TYR A 8 27.51 -26.97 -17.40
CA TYR A 8 28.95 -26.87 -17.66
C TYR A 8 29.39 -27.63 -18.92
N CYS A 9 29.60 -26.90 -20.01
CA CYS A 9 30.18 -27.39 -21.27
C CYS A 9 31.69 -27.73 -21.14
N ILE A 10 32.32 -27.35 -20.03
CA ILE A 10 33.74 -27.58 -19.75
C ILE A 10 33.95 -29.03 -19.27
N PRO A 11 34.84 -29.83 -19.88
CA PRO A 11 35.09 -31.21 -19.44
C PRO A 11 35.56 -31.30 -17.98
N SER A 12 35.09 -32.30 -17.24
CA SER A 12 35.31 -32.44 -15.78
C SER A 12 36.77 -32.72 -15.35
N GLY A 13 37.68 -32.97 -16.28
CA GLY A 13 39.12 -32.96 -16.03
C GLY A 13 39.75 -31.57 -16.00
N THR A 14 39.09 -30.56 -16.57
CA THR A 14 39.58 -29.18 -16.69
C THR A 14 39.32 -28.41 -15.40
N LYS A 15 40.33 -28.34 -14.53
CA LYS A 15 40.23 -27.68 -13.21
C LYS A 15 40.69 -26.23 -13.18
N GLN A 16 41.54 -25.82 -14.11
CA GLN A 16 42.14 -24.48 -14.13
C GLN A 16 41.81 -23.80 -15.46
N VAL A 17 41.25 -22.60 -15.42
CA VAL A 17 40.83 -21.85 -16.63
C VAL A 17 41.17 -20.36 -16.55
N LYS A 18 41.19 -19.69 -17.70
CA LYS A 18 41.17 -18.23 -17.82
C LYS A 18 40.44 -17.81 -19.10
N THR A 19 40.12 -16.53 -19.26
CA THR A 19 39.69 -16.00 -20.56
C THR A 19 40.88 -15.54 -21.40
N ALA A 20 40.66 -15.18 -22.67
CA ALA A 20 41.73 -14.66 -23.53
C ALA A 20 42.29 -13.34 -22.97
N ASP A 21 41.38 -12.44 -22.61
CA ASP A 21 41.65 -11.04 -22.29
C ASP A 21 42.06 -10.77 -20.83
N SER A 22 41.97 -11.77 -19.96
CA SER A 22 42.36 -11.68 -18.54
C SER A 22 43.60 -12.53 -18.22
N PRO A 23 44.53 -12.04 -17.37
CA PRO A 23 45.58 -12.88 -16.79
C PRO A 23 45.07 -13.78 -15.67
N THR A 24 43.94 -13.46 -15.04
CA THR A 24 43.44 -14.14 -13.83
C THR A 24 43.06 -15.58 -14.13
N VAL A 25 43.65 -16.50 -13.35
CA VAL A 25 43.37 -17.93 -13.41
C VAL A 25 42.30 -18.26 -12.38
N TYR A 26 41.34 -19.10 -12.77
CA TYR A 26 40.25 -19.57 -11.92
C TYR A 26 40.33 -21.10 -11.74
N TYR A 27 40.18 -21.54 -10.49
CA TYR A 27 39.86 -22.91 -10.15
C TYR A 27 38.38 -23.19 -10.38
N LEU A 28 38.05 -24.37 -10.92
CA LEU A 28 36.68 -24.87 -11.08
C LEU A 28 36.43 -26.10 -10.19
N ASP A 29 35.56 -25.97 -9.20
CA ASP A 29 35.04 -27.11 -8.43
C ASP A 29 33.83 -27.71 -9.15
N HIS A 30 34.09 -28.68 -10.03
CA HIS A 30 33.07 -29.46 -10.75
C HIS A 30 32.10 -30.26 -9.87
N ARG A 31 32.41 -30.45 -8.57
CA ARG A 31 31.51 -31.16 -7.63
C ARG A 31 30.48 -30.22 -7.03
N ARG A 32 30.86 -28.95 -6.79
CA ARG A 32 29.97 -27.92 -6.23
C ARG A 32 29.37 -27.00 -7.29
N GLY A 33 29.98 -26.95 -8.48
CA GLY A 33 29.60 -26.06 -9.57
C GLY A 33 29.90 -24.59 -9.24
N ILE A 34 31.13 -24.29 -8.81
CA ILE A 34 31.59 -22.93 -8.44
C ILE A 34 33.03 -22.67 -8.89
N LYS A 35 33.38 -21.39 -9.12
CA LYS A 35 34.73 -20.93 -9.48
C LYS A 35 35.41 -20.19 -8.33
N LYS A 36 36.75 -20.13 -8.31
CA LYS A 36 37.53 -19.26 -7.41
C LYS A 36 38.76 -18.70 -8.14
N PRO A 37 39.02 -17.38 -8.16
CA PRO A 37 40.27 -16.84 -8.70
C PRO A 37 41.48 -17.25 -7.84
N TYR A 38 42.67 -17.30 -8.43
CA TYR A 38 43.93 -17.25 -7.69
C TYR A 38 44.48 -15.83 -7.74
N VAL A 39 44.68 -15.21 -6.56
CA VAL A 39 45.16 -13.83 -6.42
C VAL A 39 46.67 -13.71 -6.71
N SER A 40 47.41 -14.83 -6.70
CA SER A 40 48.86 -14.84 -6.96
C SER A 40 49.36 -16.14 -7.60
N GLU A 41 50.52 -16.08 -8.24
CA GLU A 41 51.28 -17.26 -8.69
C GLU A 41 51.58 -18.20 -7.51
N TRP A 42 51.93 -17.68 -6.33
CA TRP A 42 52.18 -18.49 -5.14
C TRP A 42 50.94 -19.28 -4.69
N ALA A 43 49.75 -18.65 -4.71
CA ALA A 43 48.49 -19.34 -4.44
C ALA A 43 48.17 -20.42 -5.48
N TYR A 44 48.47 -20.17 -6.76
CA TYR A 44 48.28 -21.15 -7.83
C TYR A 44 49.23 -22.36 -7.70
N LEU A 45 50.52 -22.12 -7.47
CA LEU A 45 51.55 -23.15 -7.35
C LEU A 45 51.43 -23.97 -6.06
N ALA A 46 50.88 -23.42 -4.98
CA ALA A 46 50.73 -24.11 -3.69
C ALA A 46 49.88 -25.40 -3.77
N TYR A 47 48.99 -25.53 -4.76
CA TYR A 47 48.21 -26.75 -5.03
C TYR A 47 48.94 -27.78 -5.93
N GLY A 48 50.19 -27.51 -6.33
CA GLY A 48 50.93 -28.35 -7.29
C GLY A 48 50.44 -28.23 -8.74
N ASN A 49 49.69 -27.17 -9.06
CA ASN A 49 49.23 -26.89 -10.42
C ASN A 49 50.41 -26.59 -11.37
N LYS A 50 50.20 -26.84 -12.68
CA LYS A 50 51.16 -26.50 -13.73
C LYS A 50 50.52 -25.59 -14.75
N TRP A 51 51.24 -24.56 -15.18
CA TRP A 51 50.81 -23.59 -16.20
C TRP A 51 50.33 -24.24 -17.52
N SER A 52 50.82 -25.44 -17.84
CA SER A 52 50.37 -26.29 -18.98
C SER A 52 48.89 -26.73 -18.91
N ASP A 53 48.33 -26.75 -17.71
CA ASP A 53 47.05 -27.41 -17.42
C ASP A 53 45.87 -26.43 -17.54
N ILE A 54 46.15 -25.13 -17.63
CA ILE A 54 45.18 -24.06 -17.82
C ILE A 54 44.53 -24.18 -19.21
N LYS A 55 43.22 -23.99 -19.29
CA LYS A 55 42.50 -23.82 -20.56
C LYS A 55 41.95 -22.41 -20.72
N ILE A 56 42.03 -21.89 -21.94
CA ILE A 56 41.38 -20.64 -22.33
C ILE A 56 39.93 -20.98 -22.70
N ILE A 57 38.98 -20.27 -22.11
CA ILE A 57 37.54 -20.38 -22.35
C ILE A 57 36.93 -19.02 -22.69
N SER A 58 35.69 -18.98 -23.16
CA SER A 58 34.96 -17.71 -23.32
C SER A 58 34.55 -17.12 -21.97
N GLN A 59 34.37 -15.80 -21.91
CA GLN A 59 33.84 -15.11 -20.72
C GLN A 59 32.45 -15.67 -20.33
N SER A 60 31.59 -15.95 -21.31
CA SER A 60 30.29 -16.60 -21.11
C SER A 60 30.37 -18.01 -20.47
N GLU A 61 31.41 -18.78 -20.74
CA GLU A 61 31.63 -20.09 -20.10
C GLU A 61 32.25 -19.98 -18.69
N LEU A 62 32.90 -18.85 -18.37
CA LEU A 62 33.38 -18.56 -17.03
C LEU A 62 32.26 -18.00 -16.15
N ASP A 63 31.34 -17.22 -16.71
CA ASP A 63 30.26 -16.55 -15.99
C ASP A 63 29.07 -17.45 -15.68
N SER A 64 28.98 -18.65 -16.29
CA SER A 64 28.04 -19.68 -15.86
C SER A 64 28.41 -20.34 -14.52
N TRP A 65 29.63 -20.12 -14.00
CA TRP A 65 30.08 -20.59 -12.68
C TRP A 65 29.97 -19.47 -11.64
N PRO A 66 29.19 -19.64 -10.56
CA PRO A 66 29.18 -18.73 -9.41
C PRO A 66 30.51 -18.72 -8.65
N ASP A 67 30.92 -17.57 -8.14
CA ASP A 67 32.17 -17.41 -7.37
C ASP A 67 32.09 -17.93 -5.93
N VAL A 68 33.25 -18.39 -5.43
CA VAL A 68 33.49 -18.71 -4.01
C VAL A 68 33.78 -17.43 -3.23
N TYR A 69 32.84 -17.06 -2.36
CA TYR A 69 32.99 -15.91 -1.43
C TYR A 69 33.37 -16.29 0.00
N LEU A 70 33.27 -17.57 0.39
CA LEU A 70 33.48 -18.02 1.76
C LEU A 70 34.50 -19.14 1.82
N VAL A 71 35.55 -18.94 2.62
CA VAL A 71 36.68 -19.86 2.71
C VAL A 71 37.14 -20.09 4.15
N LYS A 72 37.80 -21.23 4.37
CA LYS A 72 38.62 -21.53 5.56
C LYS A 72 39.78 -22.43 5.15
N THR A 73 40.69 -22.76 6.06
CA THR A 73 41.77 -23.72 5.79
C THR A 73 41.58 -25.03 6.54
N TYR A 74 42.53 -25.95 6.44
CA TYR A 74 42.52 -27.20 7.21
C TYR A 74 43.07 -27.04 8.64
N GLY A 75 43.87 -25.98 8.89
CA GLY A 75 44.52 -25.74 10.19
C GLY A 75 43.84 -24.66 11.04
N ASP A 76 43.15 -23.71 10.39
CA ASP A 76 42.41 -22.63 11.05
C ASP A 76 40.88 -22.88 10.95
N PRO A 77 40.14 -22.94 12.06
CA PRO A 77 38.68 -23.00 12.03
C PRO A 77 38.02 -21.67 11.57
N GLY A 78 38.78 -20.57 11.55
CA GLY A 78 38.34 -19.25 11.10
C GLY A 78 37.73 -19.28 9.70
N VAL A 79 36.57 -18.64 9.56
CA VAL A 79 35.89 -18.47 8.27
C VAL A 79 36.15 -17.05 7.79
N TYR A 80 36.55 -16.92 6.53
CA TYR A 80 36.88 -15.65 5.91
C TYR A 80 35.94 -15.42 4.72
N TYR A 81 35.44 -14.18 4.59
CA TYR A 81 34.84 -13.71 3.35
C TYR A 81 35.94 -13.19 2.43
N ILE A 82 35.93 -13.60 1.16
CA ILE A 82 36.90 -13.15 0.14
C ILE A 82 36.19 -12.47 -1.03
N SER A 83 36.74 -11.34 -1.47
CA SER A 83 36.26 -10.55 -2.61
C SER A 83 37.32 -9.50 -2.97
N ASN A 84 37.47 -9.17 -4.26
CA ASN A 84 38.37 -8.12 -4.76
C ASN A 84 39.78 -8.17 -4.14
N ASP A 85 40.42 -9.35 -4.20
CA ASP A 85 41.77 -9.65 -3.69
C ASP A 85 41.98 -9.43 -2.18
N LYS A 86 40.90 -9.22 -1.43
CA LYS A 86 40.87 -9.02 0.03
C LYS A 86 40.22 -10.18 0.78
N LYS A 87 40.50 -10.28 2.07
CA LYS A 87 39.84 -11.17 3.03
C LYS A 87 39.40 -10.43 4.30
N TYR A 88 38.20 -10.73 4.78
CA TYR A 88 37.70 -10.32 6.09
C TYR A 88 37.44 -11.55 6.96
N LEU A 89 38.00 -11.60 8.16
CA LEU A 89 37.76 -12.67 9.14
C LEU A 89 36.37 -12.48 9.77
N ILE A 90 35.51 -13.49 9.66
CA ILE A 90 34.24 -13.55 10.37
C ILE A 90 34.54 -13.90 11.84
N LYS A 91 34.35 -12.91 12.72
CA LYS A 91 34.83 -12.86 14.11
C LYS A 91 34.16 -13.88 15.02
N ASN A 92 32.93 -14.30 14.70
CA ASN A 92 32.16 -15.28 15.47
C ASN A 92 30.96 -15.83 14.67
N GLU A 93 30.29 -16.85 15.21
CA GLU A 93 29.08 -17.45 14.60
C GLU A 93 27.90 -16.47 14.47
N GLN A 94 27.72 -15.52 15.40
CA GLN A 94 26.65 -14.53 15.26
C GLN A 94 26.90 -13.62 14.04
N GLU A 95 28.12 -13.16 13.83
CA GLU A 95 28.47 -12.35 12.64
C GLU A 95 28.30 -13.15 11.33
N PHE A 96 28.59 -14.46 11.33
CA PHE A 96 28.26 -15.36 10.21
C PHE A 96 26.73 -15.45 9.97
N ILE A 97 25.97 -15.49 11.07
CA ILE A 97 24.50 -15.46 11.12
C ILE A 97 23.91 -14.05 10.85
N ASP A 98 24.73 -13.00 10.77
CA ASP A 98 24.33 -11.62 10.48
C ASP A 98 24.58 -11.16 9.03
N PHE A 99 25.57 -11.72 8.30
CA PHE A 99 25.87 -11.29 6.90
C PHE A 99 25.03 -11.95 5.81
N GLY A 100 25.00 -13.28 5.75
CA GLY A 100 24.16 -14.00 4.78
C GLY A 100 24.31 -15.52 4.77
N PHE A 101 25.26 -16.03 5.53
CA PHE A 101 26.00 -17.21 5.14
C PHE A 101 25.39 -18.51 5.66
N GLY A 102 25.34 -19.50 4.77
CA GLY A 102 25.05 -20.89 5.11
C GLY A 102 26.34 -21.69 5.19
N TRP A 103 26.48 -22.52 6.22
CA TRP A 103 27.66 -23.37 6.44
C TRP A 103 28.05 -24.23 5.22
N GLY A 104 27.07 -24.63 4.39
CA GLY A 104 27.28 -25.35 3.13
C GLY A 104 27.91 -24.55 1.98
N GLN A 105 28.09 -23.23 2.12
CA GLN A 105 28.75 -22.37 1.13
C GLN A 105 30.27 -22.31 1.31
N ILE A 106 30.79 -22.62 2.52
CA ILE A 106 32.22 -22.49 2.84
C ILE A 106 33.05 -23.49 2.02
N ALA A 107 34.12 -23.02 1.37
CA ALA A 107 35.15 -23.84 0.75
C ALA A 107 36.38 -24.00 1.66
N THR A 108 37.07 -25.13 1.55
CA THR A 108 38.39 -25.31 2.19
C THR A 108 39.47 -25.01 1.17
N ILE A 109 40.37 -24.09 1.48
CA ILE A 109 41.50 -23.69 0.63
C ILE A 109 42.85 -23.94 1.33
N HIS A 110 43.94 -23.87 0.57
CA HIS A 110 45.29 -23.95 1.12
C HIS A 110 45.64 -22.67 1.91
N GLN A 111 46.51 -22.78 2.92
CA GLN A 111 46.89 -21.63 3.73
C GLN A 111 47.55 -20.52 2.89
N THR A 112 48.51 -20.88 2.02
CA THR A 112 49.17 -19.97 1.05
C THR A 112 48.21 -19.29 0.07
N ASP A 113 47.03 -19.88 -0.19
CA ASP A 113 46.00 -19.28 -1.02
C ASP A 113 45.28 -18.17 -0.21
N LEU A 114 44.82 -18.50 1.00
CA LEU A 114 44.24 -17.53 1.94
C LEU A 114 45.22 -16.39 2.27
N ASP A 115 46.51 -16.68 2.41
CA ASP A 115 47.55 -15.70 2.74
C ASP A 115 47.85 -14.73 1.61
N SER A 116 47.40 -15.02 0.37
CA SER A 116 47.55 -14.11 -0.77
C SER A 116 46.50 -13.00 -0.87
N TYR A 117 45.46 -13.03 -0.03
CA TYR A 117 44.45 -11.96 0.06
C TYR A 117 44.83 -10.92 1.12
N GLU A 118 44.63 -9.64 0.81
CA GLU A 118 44.84 -8.52 1.75
C GLU A 118 43.85 -8.58 2.93
N SER A 119 44.36 -8.60 4.17
CA SER A 119 43.51 -8.61 5.37
C SER A 119 42.90 -7.23 5.64
N VAL A 120 41.57 -7.11 5.57
CA VAL A 120 40.85 -5.89 5.96
C VAL A 120 40.39 -5.90 7.43
N GLY A 121 40.29 -4.72 8.03
CA GLY A 121 39.82 -4.53 9.41
C GLY A 121 38.29 -4.45 9.55
N SER A 122 37.61 -3.99 8.49
CA SER A 122 36.15 -3.79 8.45
C SER A 122 35.48 -4.53 7.27
N PRO A 123 34.21 -4.97 7.40
CA PRO A 123 33.41 -5.44 6.27
C PRO A 123 33.28 -4.40 5.14
N ASP A 124 33.31 -3.12 5.50
CA ASP A 124 33.23 -1.95 4.61
C ASP A 124 34.33 -1.97 3.55
N GLU A 125 35.56 -2.29 3.97
CA GLU A 125 36.79 -2.22 3.17
C GLU A 125 36.86 -3.30 2.07
N ILE A 126 35.99 -4.32 2.15
CA ILE A 126 35.85 -5.44 1.20
C ILE A 126 34.47 -5.44 0.50
N GLY A 127 33.60 -4.46 0.78
CA GLY A 127 32.24 -4.39 0.23
C GLY A 127 31.24 -5.38 0.85
N LEU A 128 31.58 -5.97 2.00
CA LEU A 128 30.70 -6.85 2.79
C LEU A 128 29.76 -6.05 3.73
N ALA A 129 30.00 -4.75 3.93
CA ALA A 129 29.14 -3.91 4.75
C ALA A 129 27.72 -3.79 4.18
N HIS A 130 26.77 -4.44 4.86
CA HIS A 130 25.35 -4.19 4.67
C HIS A 130 24.96 -2.91 5.38
N ASP A 131 25.18 -1.79 4.71
CA ASP A 131 24.68 -0.50 5.18
C ASP A 131 23.14 -0.58 5.21
N LYS A 132 22.56 -0.57 6.42
CA LYS A 132 21.16 -0.92 6.69
C LYS A 132 20.21 -0.04 5.87
N GLN A 133 19.78 -0.56 4.72
CA GLN A 133 19.18 0.20 3.62
C GLN A 133 17.90 0.92 4.06
N LEU A 134 17.07 0.17 4.78
CA LEU A 134 15.90 0.62 5.49
C LEU A 134 16.26 0.76 6.97
N LEU A 135 15.96 1.91 7.57
CA LEU A 135 15.99 2.13 9.01
C LEU A 135 14.56 2.25 9.53
N VAL A 136 14.25 1.62 10.67
CA VAL A 136 12.93 1.65 11.30
C VAL A 136 13.08 1.93 12.78
N LYS A 137 12.29 2.90 13.26
CA LYS A 137 12.22 3.33 14.66
C LYS A 137 10.76 3.54 15.05
N LEU A 138 10.49 3.69 16.35
CA LEU A 138 9.26 4.36 16.78
C LEU A 138 9.36 5.84 16.38
N ASP A 139 8.26 6.38 15.87
CA ASP A 139 8.15 7.80 15.50
C ASP A 139 7.94 8.66 16.76
N GLU A 140 8.27 9.95 16.70
CA GLU A 140 8.02 10.88 17.82
C GLU A 140 6.52 11.11 18.09
N LEU A 141 5.66 10.87 17.08
CA LEU A 141 4.21 10.88 17.20
C LEU A 141 3.63 9.55 17.74
N ASN A 142 4.48 8.61 18.16
CA ASN A 142 4.04 7.34 18.75
C ASN A 142 3.24 7.60 20.05
N PRO A 143 1.96 7.18 20.13
CA PRO A 143 1.08 7.54 21.24
C PRO A 143 1.65 7.11 22.60
N ALA A 144 1.69 8.03 23.56
CA ALA A 144 1.96 7.72 24.95
C ALA A 144 0.94 6.68 25.47
N GLY A 145 1.42 5.68 26.23
CA GLY A 145 0.58 4.58 26.72
C GLY A 145 -0.52 5.06 27.65
N VAL A 146 -1.78 4.98 27.20
CA VAL A 146 -2.95 5.47 27.93
C VAL A 146 -4.03 4.38 28.08
N ASN A 147 -5.14 4.74 28.71
CA ASN A 147 -6.36 3.94 28.69
C ASN A 147 -7.00 4.04 27.29
N ILE A 148 -7.22 2.90 26.63
CA ILE A 148 -8.07 2.80 25.44
C ILE A 148 -9.41 2.20 25.87
N PRO A 149 -10.54 2.88 25.63
CA PRO A 149 -11.85 2.33 25.91
C PRO A 149 -12.18 1.19 24.94
N VAL A 150 -12.71 0.10 25.47
CA VAL A 150 -13.28 -0.98 24.65
C VAL A 150 -14.56 -0.51 23.95
N ASN A 151 -15.08 -1.28 23.00
CA ASN A 151 -16.24 -0.90 22.17
C ASN A 151 -16.00 0.38 21.34
N THR A 152 -14.80 0.58 20.79
CA THR A 152 -14.40 1.77 20.02
C THR A 152 -13.66 1.40 18.73
N LYS A 153 -13.57 2.34 17.79
CA LYS A 153 -12.92 2.14 16.48
C LYS A 153 -11.74 3.08 16.26
N ASP A 154 -10.87 2.72 15.31
CA ASP A 154 -9.75 3.52 14.82
C ASP A 154 -8.83 4.05 15.95
N ASN A 155 -8.53 3.21 16.95
CA ASN A 155 -7.64 3.58 18.05
C ASN A 155 -6.18 3.44 17.62
N LEU A 156 -5.42 4.54 17.62
CA LEU A 156 -3.99 4.53 17.31
C LEU A 156 -3.21 3.91 18.47
N ILE A 157 -2.45 2.84 18.20
CA ILE A 157 -1.63 2.13 19.21
C ILE A 157 -0.13 2.19 18.94
N ALA A 158 0.28 2.56 17.73
CA ALA A 158 1.69 2.82 17.43
C ALA A 158 1.87 3.73 16.21
N VAL A 159 2.98 4.44 16.18
CA VAL A 159 3.51 5.06 14.96
C VAL A 159 4.97 4.62 14.78
N PHE A 160 5.27 4.04 13.63
CA PHE A 160 6.61 3.65 13.24
C PHE A 160 7.08 4.52 12.08
N ASN A 161 8.34 4.94 12.13
CA ASN A 161 8.99 5.73 11.09
C ASN A 161 9.93 4.82 10.31
N PHE A 162 9.72 4.72 9.00
CA PHE A 162 10.50 3.90 8.07
C PHE A 162 11.28 4.83 7.14
N LYS A 163 12.61 4.73 7.11
CA LYS A 163 13.50 5.60 6.34
C LYS A 163 14.41 4.82 5.40
N SER A 164 14.49 5.19 4.12
CA SER A 164 15.58 4.68 3.27
C SER A 164 16.82 5.56 3.36
N ARG A 165 18.01 4.95 3.27
CA ARG A 165 19.28 5.67 3.10
C ARG A 165 19.42 6.24 1.69
N ASP A 166 19.85 5.44 0.72
CA ASP A 166 20.32 5.88 -0.59
C ASP A 166 19.72 5.13 -1.80
N LYS A 167 19.00 4.01 -1.58
CA LYS A 167 18.29 3.25 -2.63
C LYS A 167 16.77 3.33 -2.45
N ILE A 168 16.03 2.79 -3.41
CA ILE A 168 14.60 2.50 -3.26
C ILE A 168 14.45 1.22 -2.43
N VAL A 169 13.50 1.20 -1.50
CA VAL A 169 13.10 0.01 -0.74
C VAL A 169 11.63 -0.28 -1.01
N GLU A 170 11.31 -1.51 -1.38
CA GLU A 170 9.94 -1.98 -1.61
C GLU A 170 9.54 -2.93 -0.47
N ILE A 171 8.58 -2.53 0.37
CA ILE A 171 8.14 -3.34 1.51
C ILE A 171 6.88 -4.14 1.13
N TYR A 172 7.00 -5.47 1.10
CA TYR A 172 5.92 -6.39 0.71
C TYR A 172 5.17 -6.98 1.89
N ASN A 173 5.82 -7.05 3.06
CA ASN A 173 5.17 -7.54 4.28
C ASN A 173 5.73 -6.84 5.51
N ILE A 174 4.84 -6.42 6.41
CA ILE A 174 5.18 -6.04 7.78
C ILE A 174 4.34 -6.91 8.72
N ALA A 175 4.98 -7.57 9.67
CA ALA A 175 4.32 -8.31 10.72
C ALA A 175 4.54 -7.64 12.08
N PHE A 176 3.52 -7.75 12.94
CA PHE A 176 3.57 -7.25 14.31
C PHE A 176 3.11 -8.35 15.26
N LYS A 177 3.73 -8.42 16.44
CA LYS A 177 3.27 -9.26 17.56
C LYS A 177 2.54 -8.40 18.57
N LEU A 178 1.40 -8.87 19.04
CA LEU A 178 0.60 -8.18 20.04
C LEU A 178 0.84 -8.81 21.43
N LYS A 179 1.46 -8.03 22.30
CA LYS A 179 1.82 -8.38 23.69
C LYS A 179 0.77 -7.84 24.67
N GLY A 180 0.86 -8.26 25.93
CA GLY A 180 -0.06 -7.88 27.01
C GLY A 180 -1.13 -8.94 27.32
N ILE A 181 -1.99 -8.64 28.27
CA ILE A 181 -3.03 -9.53 28.80
C ILE A 181 -4.37 -9.16 28.14
N PHE A 182 -4.85 -9.97 27.20
CA PHE A 182 -6.17 -9.79 26.59
C PHE A 182 -6.67 -11.11 25.97
N ASN A 183 -7.99 -11.21 25.79
CA ASN A 183 -8.64 -12.23 24.97
C ASN A 183 -8.61 -11.77 23.50
N SER A 184 -8.21 -12.64 22.56
CA SER A 184 -8.13 -12.31 21.13
C SER A 184 -9.45 -11.79 20.55
N GLY A 185 -10.61 -12.26 21.06
CA GLY A 185 -11.94 -11.78 20.67
C GLY A 185 -12.22 -10.30 21.02
N ILE A 186 -11.33 -9.61 21.74
CA ILE A 186 -11.44 -8.16 21.97
C ILE A 186 -10.96 -7.34 20.76
N LEU A 187 -10.21 -7.92 19.82
CA LEU A 187 -9.64 -7.25 18.66
C LEU A 187 -10.48 -7.53 17.40
N ASN A 188 -11.40 -6.61 17.08
CA ASN A 188 -12.25 -6.70 15.89
C ASN A 188 -11.51 -6.42 14.58
N LYS A 189 -10.40 -5.67 14.61
CA LYS A 189 -9.60 -5.31 13.43
C LYS A 189 -8.23 -4.81 13.85
N VAL A 190 -7.20 -5.08 13.06
CA VAL A 190 -5.92 -4.35 13.08
C VAL A 190 -5.67 -3.81 11.67
N TYR A 191 -5.27 -2.55 11.51
CA TYR A 191 -4.97 -2.01 10.18
C TYR A 191 -3.82 -0.99 10.20
N LEU A 192 -3.19 -0.84 9.04
CA LEU A 192 -2.13 0.13 8.80
C LEU A 192 -2.67 1.32 8.00
N ALA A 193 -2.19 2.50 8.34
CA ALA A 193 -2.39 3.72 7.55
C ALA A 193 -1.08 4.50 7.41
N ASP A 194 -1.03 5.38 6.41
CA ASP A 194 0.08 6.30 6.17
C ASP A 194 0.08 7.50 7.14
N GLY A 195 1.00 8.44 6.91
CA GLY A 195 1.07 9.72 7.63
C GLY A 195 -0.24 10.53 7.57
N ASP A 196 -0.94 10.51 6.45
CA ASP A 196 -2.20 11.24 6.21
C ASP A 196 -3.45 10.49 6.74
N GLY A 197 -3.27 9.30 7.30
CA GLY A 197 -4.36 8.45 7.81
C GLY A 197 -5.15 7.73 6.71
N SER A 198 -4.63 7.63 5.49
CA SER A 198 -5.20 6.77 4.44
C SER A 198 -4.85 5.31 4.75
N VAL A 199 -5.86 4.44 4.73
CA VAL A 199 -5.67 3.01 5.06
C VAL A 199 -4.87 2.34 3.94
N LEU A 200 -3.70 1.82 4.29
CA LEU A 200 -2.80 1.11 3.37
C LEU A 200 -3.27 -0.34 3.18
N VAL A 201 -3.52 -1.03 4.30
CA VAL A 201 -3.88 -2.46 4.32
C VAL A 201 -4.54 -2.84 5.65
N THR A 202 -5.49 -3.77 5.59
CA THR A 202 -6.27 -4.25 6.75
C THR A 202 -6.04 -5.73 7.00
N HIS A 203 -5.94 -6.14 8.26
CA HIS A 203 -5.81 -7.55 8.63
C HIS A 203 -6.84 -7.91 9.73
N TYR A 204 -7.35 -9.13 9.67
CA TYR A 204 -8.43 -9.61 10.55
C TYR A 204 -8.05 -10.90 11.30
N SER A 205 -7.21 -11.74 10.71
CA SER A 205 -6.71 -12.97 11.33
C SER A 205 -5.57 -12.70 12.31
N LEU A 206 -5.82 -12.80 13.62
CA LEU A 206 -4.75 -13.07 14.57
C LEU A 206 -4.34 -14.54 14.42
N THR A 207 -3.05 -14.83 14.26
CA THR A 207 -2.56 -16.21 14.44
C THR A 207 -2.57 -16.58 15.93
N ASP A 208 -2.49 -17.87 16.26
CA ASP A 208 -2.43 -18.36 17.65
C ASP A 208 -1.25 -17.78 18.44
N GLN A 209 -0.19 -17.34 17.73
CA GLN A 209 0.98 -16.65 18.29
C GLN A 209 0.76 -15.14 18.55
N ARG A 210 -0.47 -14.63 18.35
CA ARG A 210 -0.83 -13.20 18.38
C ARG A 210 -0.02 -12.36 17.40
N LYS A 211 0.24 -12.90 16.20
CA LYS A 211 0.90 -12.19 15.10
C LYS A 211 -0.15 -11.67 14.11
N ALA A 212 -0.04 -10.41 13.71
CA ALA A 212 -0.83 -9.80 12.63
C ALA A 212 0.13 -9.48 11.46
N ALA A 213 -0.14 -10.03 10.28
CA ALA A 213 0.77 -9.97 9.14
C ALA A 213 0.14 -9.23 7.95
N PHE A 214 0.64 -8.03 7.67
CA PHE A 214 0.14 -7.16 6.60
C PHE A 214 0.93 -7.41 5.32
N ASN A 215 0.28 -8.02 4.32
CA ASN A 215 0.87 -8.29 3.01
C ASN A 215 0.37 -7.23 2.01
N PHE A 216 1.29 -6.61 1.29
CA PHE A 216 1.03 -5.56 0.30
C PHE A 216 0.86 -6.12 -1.13
N GLY A 217 1.21 -7.40 -1.36
CA GLY A 217 1.03 -8.08 -2.64
C GLY A 217 1.75 -7.38 -3.79
N ASP A 218 1.07 -7.25 -4.93
CA ASP A 218 1.58 -6.60 -6.16
C ASP A 218 1.60 -5.06 -6.07
N SER A 219 1.50 -4.49 -4.87
CA SER A 219 1.52 -3.04 -4.62
C SER A 219 2.33 -2.73 -3.35
N PRO A 220 3.64 -3.00 -3.35
CA PRO A 220 4.50 -2.79 -2.19
C PRO A 220 4.52 -1.34 -1.71
N LEU A 221 4.72 -1.16 -0.41
CA LEU A 221 5.00 0.13 0.18
C LEU A 221 6.42 0.57 -0.22
N THR A 222 6.53 1.46 -1.20
CA THR A 222 7.79 1.98 -1.71
C THR A 222 8.30 3.17 -0.89
N ILE A 223 9.59 3.17 -0.54
CA ILE A 223 10.29 4.27 0.13
C ILE A 223 11.53 4.65 -0.70
N TYR A 224 11.60 5.90 -1.15
CA TYR A 224 12.68 6.41 -2.01
C TYR A 224 13.91 6.85 -1.19
N PRO A 225 15.10 6.98 -1.81
CA PRO A 225 16.32 7.47 -1.15
C PRO A 225 16.09 8.70 -0.27
N GLY A 226 16.61 8.66 0.96
CA GLY A 226 16.52 9.73 1.95
C GLY A 226 15.13 9.98 2.57
N GLN A 227 14.05 9.43 2.00
CA GLN A 227 12.68 9.69 2.47
C GLN A 227 12.35 8.93 3.76
N GLU A 228 11.51 9.55 4.58
CA GLU A 228 10.86 8.94 5.74
C GLU A 228 9.36 8.73 5.44
N SER A 229 8.80 7.61 5.90
CA SER A 229 7.41 7.24 5.77
C SER A 229 6.85 6.81 7.12
N GLN A 230 5.72 7.41 7.53
CA GLN A 230 5.04 7.08 8.78
C GLN A 230 4.01 5.98 8.56
N ILE A 231 4.13 4.90 9.34
CA ILE A 231 3.18 3.78 9.37
C ILE A 231 2.48 3.77 10.72
N LYS A 232 1.19 4.09 10.69
CA LYS A 232 0.30 4.23 11.85
C LYS A 232 -0.50 2.95 12.03
N VAL A 233 -0.39 2.31 13.19
CA VAL A 233 -1.07 1.04 13.49
C VAL A 233 -2.30 1.30 14.36
N PHE A 234 -3.45 0.85 13.88
CA PHE A 234 -4.75 1.09 14.48
C PHE A 234 -5.46 -0.22 14.86
N VAL A 235 -6.26 -0.17 15.93
CA VAL A 235 -7.15 -1.27 16.35
C VAL A 235 -8.60 -0.84 16.55
N ASN A 236 -9.52 -1.73 16.18
CA ASN A 236 -10.93 -1.65 16.57
C ASN A 236 -11.16 -2.65 17.69
N LEU A 237 -11.78 -2.21 18.79
CA LEU A 237 -12.02 -3.03 19.97
C LEU A 237 -13.49 -3.46 20.04
N ALA A 238 -13.72 -4.74 20.32
CA ALA A 238 -15.04 -5.23 20.72
C ALA A 238 -15.43 -4.70 22.10
N ASP A 239 -16.70 -4.84 22.48
CA ASP A 239 -17.11 -4.61 23.87
C ASP A 239 -16.64 -5.76 24.77
N CYS A 240 -16.45 -5.47 26.05
CA CYS A 240 -15.98 -6.42 27.05
C CYS A 240 -16.34 -5.91 28.45
N ALA A 241 -17.05 -6.69 29.26
CA ALA A 241 -17.46 -6.25 30.60
C ALA A 241 -16.31 -6.25 31.63
N ASN A 242 -15.33 -7.15 31.49
CA ASN A 242 -14.37 -7.51 32.55
C ASN A 242 -12.90 -7.17 32.19
N CYS A 243 -12.66 -6.12 31.41
CA CYS A 243 -11.33 -5.80 30.86
C CYS A 243 -10.40 -5.05 31.82
N GLN A 244 -10.77 -4.82 33.09
CA GLN A 244 -10.12 -3.81 33.95
C GLN A 244 -8.61 -4.03 34.16
N ASN A 245 -8.11 -5.25 33.97
CA ASN A 245 -6.69 -5.62 34.03
C ASN A 245 -6.10 -5.99 32.65
N HIS A 246 -6.83 -5.79 31.56
CA HIS A 246 -6.35 -6.07 30.21
C HIS A 246 -5.34 -5.01 29.74
N THR A 247 -4.30 -5.47 29.06
CA THR A 247 -3.24 -4.64 28.48
C THR A 247 -2.99 -5.04 27.04
N LEU A 248 -2.71 -4.06 26.20
CA LEU A 248 -2.40 -4.24 24.79
C LEU A 248 -1.13 -3.46 24.44
N GLN A 249 -0.17 -4.13 23.81
CA GLN A 249 1.07 -3.55 23.31
C GLN A 249 1.35 -4.16 21.94
N ILE A 250 2.02 -3.43 21.06
CA ILE A 250 2.40 -3.91 19.73
C ILE A 250 3.90 -3.78 19.51
N THR A 251 4.49 -4.78 18.85
CA THR A 251 5.94 -4.92 18.71
C THR A 251 6.29 -5.43 17.32
N ILE A 252 7.32 -4.84 16.70
CA ILE A 252 8.10 -5.49 15.64
C ILE A 252 9.30 -6.12 16.35
N ASN A 253 9.40 -7.46 16.37
CA ASN A 253 10.27 -8.16 17.34
C ASN A 253 11.71 -8.27 16.87
N GLU A 254 11.87 -8.40 15.56
CA GLU A 254 13.11 -8.75 14.87
C GLU A 254 13.06 -8.16 13.45
N PRO A 255 14.21 -7.92 12.79
CA PRO A 255 14.23 -7.41 11.42
C PRO A 255 13.45 -8.29 10.43
N SER A 256 13.36 -9.61 10.67
CA SER A 256 12.65 -10.56 9.79
C SER A 256 11.12 -10.42 9.78
N ASP A 257 10.55 -9.68 10.74
CA ASP A 257 9.13 -9.28 10.71
C ASP A 257 8.83 -8.31 9.55
N ILE A 258 9.85 -7.70 8.92
CA ILE A 258 9.70 -6.80 7.75
C ILE A 258 10.38 -7.43 6.53
N LYS A 259 9.61 -7.70 5.47
CA LYS A 259 10.11 -8.27 4.21
C LYS A 259 10.18 -7.21 3.13
N VAL A 260 11.35 -7.06 2.53
CA VAL A 260 11.64 -6.06 1.51
C VAL A 260 12.29 -6.66 0.27
N ASN A 261 12.16 -5.96 -0.85
CA ASN A 261 13.09 -6.03 -1.97
C ASN A 261 13.95 -4.75 -1.98
N THR A 262 15.22 -4.89 -2.35
CA THR A 262 16.19 -3.79 -2.52
C THR A 262 16.77 -3.75 -3.94
N GLY A 263 16.27 -4.60 -4.85
CA GLY A 263 16.81 -4.77 -6.20
C GLY A 263 18.13 -5.56 -6.26
N ILE A 264 18.69 -5.96 -5.12
CA ILE A 264 19.90 -6.80 -5.04
C ILE A 264 19.50 -8.26 -5.23
N ILE A 265 20.04 -8.89 -6.28
CA ILE A 265 19.84 -10.32 -6.54
C ILE A 265 20.48 -11.14 -5.41
N ALA A 266 19.71 -12.08 -4.87
CA ALA A 266 20.06 -12.97 -3.75
C ALA A 266 20.25 -12.30 -2.37
N CYS A 267 19.12 -11.97 -1.71
CA CYS A 267 19.08 -11.68 -0.26
C CYS A 267 18.16 -12.66 0.51
N PRO A 268 18.48 -13.98 0.56
CA PRO A 268 17.55 -15.03 0.99
C PRO A 268 17.36 -15.18 2.51
N SER A 269 18.01 -14.37 3.34
CA SER A 269 17.74 -14.35 4.79
C SER A 269 17.89 -12.96 5.40
N ALA A 270 16.95 -12.59 6.28
CA ALA A 270 16.93 -11.59 7.38
C ALA A 270 17.71 -10.24 7.32
N ARG A 271 18.44 -9.90 6.26
CA ARG A 271 19.66 -9.05 6.37
C ARG A 271 19.69 -7.84 5.44
N CYS A 272 18.96 -7.88 4.31
CA CYS A 272 18.45 -6.66 3.65
C CYS A 272 17.29 -6.00 4.44
N ALA A 273 17.01 -6.48 5.65
CA ALA A 273 15.88 -6.06 6.46
C ALA A 273 16.05 -4.67 7.08
N ALA A 274 14.99 -4.21 7.73
CA ALA A 274 15.01 -3.01 8.55
C ALA A 274 16.12 -3.07 9.62
N GLY A 275 16.99 -2.06 9.60
CA GLY A 275 17.86 -1.73 10.73
C GLY A 275 17.10 -0.93 11.78
N GLY A 276 17.36 -1.20 13.06
CA GLY A 276 16.72 -0.51 14.18
C GLY A 276 17.06 -1.19 15.49
N ASP A 277 16.65 -0.60 16.60
CA ASP A 277 16.87 -1.14 17.95
C ASP A 277 15.75 -2.14 18.30
N PHE A 278 15.80 -3.32 17.67
CA PHE A 278 14.80 -4.37 17.87
C PHE A 278 14.97 -5.06 19.24
N PRO A 279 13.87 -5.40 19.94
CA PRO A 279 12.47 -5.26 19.53
C PRO A 279 11.95 -3.82 19.61
N LEU A 280 11.32 -3.34 18.53
CA LEU A 280 10.68 -2.03 18.49
C LEU A 280 9.32 -2.11 19.21
N GLU A 281 9.35 -1.87 20.53
CA GLU A 281 8.21 -1.96 21.42
C GLU A 281 7.45 -0.64 21.54
N ALA A 282 6.25 -0.57 20.96
CA ALA A 282 5.34 0.54 21.22
C ALA A 282 4.87 0.53 22.69
N ASN A 283 4.21 1.61 23.12
CA ASN A 283 3.75 1.77 24.49
C ASN A 283 2.66 0.74 24.86
N ILE A 284 2.56 0.44 26.16
CA ILE A 284 1.52 -0.43 26.70
C ILE A 284 0.27 0.40 26.99
N PHE A 285 -0.86 -0.01 26.42
CA PHE A 285 -2.17 0.55 26.68
C PHE A 285 -2.94 -0.33 27.67
N LYS A 286 -3.75 0.29 28.53
CA LYS A 286 -4.73 -0.43 29.36
C LYS A 286 -6.08 -0.40 28.66
N LEU A 287 -6.78 -1.53 28.60
CA LEU A 287 -8.12 -1.57 28.01
C LEU A 287 -9.15 -1.31 29.10
N VAL A 288 -9.97 -0.27 28.97
CA VAL A 288 -10.95 0.12 30.00
C VAL A 288 -12.38 -0.13 29.52
N TYR A 289 -13.21 -0.70 30.40
CA TYR A 289 -14.66 -0.76 30.15
C TYR A 289 -15.27 0.62 30.38
N ALA A 290 -15.93 1.14 29.34
CA ALA A 290 -16.62 2.43 29.37
C ALA A 290 -18.15 2.30 29.22
N GLY A 291 -18.68 1.08 29.04
CA GLY A 291 -20.12 0.83 28.89
C GLY A 291 -20.80 1.75 27.89
N ASP A 292 -21.95 2.31 28.28
CA ASP A 292 -22.70 3.30 27.52
C ASP A 292 -22.33 4.75 27.88
N VAL A 293 -21.04 5.07 28.00
CA VAL A 293 -20.56 6.47 28.13
C VAL A 293 -20.48 7.17 26.77
N PHE A 294 -20.23 6.45 25.68
CA PHE A 294 -20.02 7.05 24.35
C PHE A 294 -21.30 7.32 23.55
N GLY A 295 -21.17 8.25 22.61
CA GLY A 295 -22.10 8.44 21.50
C GLY A 295 -22.32 7.14 20.71
N ARG A 296 -23.46 7.01 20.05
CA ARG A 296 -23.70 5.95 19.05
C ARG A 296 -24.37 6.57 17.83
N VAL A 297 -23.95 6.18 16.63
CA VAL A 297 -24.52 6.68 15.37
C VAL A 297 -25.35 5.61 14.70
N LYS A 298 -26.51 5.99 14.19
CA LYS A 298 -27.26 5.22 13.19
C LYS A 298 -27.38 6.04 11.92
N ALA A 299 -27.19 5.41 10.77
CA ALA A 299 -27.53 5.98 9.48
C ALA A 299 -28.56 5.12 8.74
N GLU A 300 -29.48 5.79 8.06
CA GLU A 300 -30.56 5.18 7.30
C GLU A 300 -30.65 5.89 5.94
N GLU A 301 -30.63 5.12 4.87
CA GLU A 301 -30.90 5.62 3.52
C GLU A 301 -32.39 5.97 3.35
N ASN A 302 -32.66 7.09 2.69
CA ASN A 302 -34.00 7.62 2.46
C ASN A 302 -34.29 7.66 0.95
N LEU A 303 -35.43 7.12 0.53
CA LEU A 303 -35.80 7.06 -0.88
C LEU A 303 -35.69 8.41 -1.63
N ILE A 304 -35.06 8.33 -2.80
CA ILE A 304 -35.14 9.32 -3.86
C ILE A 304 -36.33 8.93 -4.73
N ASN A 305 -37.45 9.65 -4.55
CA ASN A 305 -38.68 9.46 -5.35
C ASN A 305 -38.53 9.93 -6.83
N ASN A 306 -37.43 9.58 -7.48
CA ASN A 306 -37.11 9.75 -8.90
C ASN A 306 -36.22 8.57 -9.35
N PRO A 307 -36.75 7.58 -10.08
CA PRO A 307 -35.99 6.39 -10.51
C PRO A 307 -35.08 6.62 -11.72
N GLU A 308 -34.99 7.84 -12.26
CA GLU A 308 -34.18 8.16 -13.44
C GLU A 308 -33.11 9.23 -13.19
N ALA A 309 -31.87 8.93 -13.57
CA ALA A 309 -30.78 9.91 -13.67
C ALA A 309 -30.54 10.26 -15.15
N VAL A 310 -30.57 11.54 -15.53
CA VAL A 310 -30.56 11.94 -16.94
C VAL A 310 -29.16 12.32 -17.39
N ILE A 311 -28.70 11.78 -18.53
CA ILE A 311 -27.40 12.14 -19.11
C ILE A 311 -27.36 13.66 -19.43
N GLY A 312 -26.28 14.33 -19.05
CA GLY A 312 -26.12 15.79 -19.10
C GLY A 312 -26.60 16.54 -17.85
N SER A 313 -27.32 15.88 -16.92
CA SER A 313 -27.64 16.46 -15.61
C SER A 313 -26.35 16.75 -14.82
N THR A 314 -26.29 17.92 -14.18
CA THR A 314 -25.27 18.23 -13.17
C THR A 314 -25.95 18.44 -11.83
N ASN A 315 -25.31 17.99 -10.75
CA ASN A 315 -25.86 17.99 -9.39
C ASN A 315 -27.15 17.15 -9.25
N GLU A 316 -27.27 16.08 -10.03
CA GLU A 316 -28.38 15.11 -9.95
C GLU A 316 -28.39 14.44 -8.56
N ILE A 317 -29.57 14.16 -8.01
CA ILE A 317 -29.67 13.55 -6.67
C ILE A 317 -29.49 12.05 -6.80
N ILE A 318 -28.38 11.53 -6.26
CA ILE A 318 -27.96 10.13 -6.37
C ILE A 318 -27.86 9.40 -5.02
N GLY A 319 -28.07 10.10 -3.90
CA GLY A 319 -28.28 9.47 -2.59
C GLY A 319 -28.91 10.43 -1.57
N LYS A 320 -29.67 9.92 -0.61
CA LYS A 320 -30.11 10.68 0.58
C LYS A 320 -29.97 9.82 1.82
N PHE A 321 -29.41 10.39 2.88
CA PHE A 321 -29.12 9.64 4.11
C PHE A 321 -29.49 10.49 5.32
N MET A 322 -30.24 9.89 6.25
CA MET A 322 -30.46 10.41 7.58
C MET A 322 -29.38 9.82 8.50
N ILE A 323 -28.66 10.66 9.24
CA ILE A 323 -27.70 10.22 10.26
C ILE A 323 -28.16 10.79 11.61
N TYR A 324 -28.17 9.94 12.62
CA TYR A 324 -28.79 10.17 13.93
C TYR A 324 -27.86 9.73 15.06
N GLU A 325 -27.68 10.57 16.07
CA GLU A 325 -27.05 10.19 17.33
C GLU A 325 -28.11 9.50 18.21
N THR A 326 -27.87 8.24 18.62
CA THR A 326 -28.87 7.37 19.24
C THR A 326 -28.74 7.20 20.75
N SER A 327 -27.61 7.53 21.37
CA SER A 327 -27.36 7.21 22.79
C SER A 327 -27.64 8.35 23.77
N ASN A 328 -27.80 9.59 23.27
CA ASN A 328 -27.99 10.82 24.04
C ASN A 328 -26.81 11.14 24.99
N LYS A 329 -25.59 10.65 24.69
CA LYS A 329 -24.43 10.78 25.58
C LYS A 329 -23.53 11.96 25.24
N GLU A 330 -23.06 12.05 24.00
CA GLU A 330 -22.20 13.12 23.48
C GLU A 330 -22.60 13.49 22.05
N ASP A 331 -22.18 14.67 21.58
CA ASP A 331 -22.44 15.05 20.19
C ASP A 331 -21.51 14.27 19.25
N ALA A 332 -22.02 13.89 18.07
CA ALA A 332 -21.27 13.17 17.06
C ALA A 332 -20.68 14.12 16.02
N LEU A 333 -19.35 14.18 15.92
CA LEU A 333 -18.62 14.97 14.92
C LEU A 333 -18.32 14.10 13.70
N ILE A 334 -19.01 14.35 12.58
CA ILE A 334 -18.79 13.57 11.35
C ILE A 334 -17.51 14.05 10.65
N LYS A 335 -16.52 13.15 10.54
CA LYS A 335 -15.20 13.40 9.94
C LYS A 335 -15.06 12.80 8.53
N LYS A 336 -15.76 11.70 8.24
CA LYS A 336 -15.72 11.03 6.93
C LYS A 336 -17.04 10.33 6.62
N LEU A 337 -17.47 10.38 5.35
CA LEU A 337 -18.54 9.57 4.80
C LEU A 337 -18.06 8.91 3.51
N SER A 338 -18.13 7.57 3.45
CA SER A 338 -17.74 6.77 2.29
C SER A 338 -18.98 6.06 1.74
N PHE A 339 -19.28 6.26 0.46
CA PHE A 339 -20.43 5.67 -0.24
C PHE A 339 -19.94 4.78 -1.39
N LYS A 340 -20.52 3.59 -1.56
CA LYS A 340 -20.15 2.64 -2.60
C LYS A 340 -21.28 2.49 -3.62
N ASN A 341 -20.97 2.73 -4.89
CA ASN A 341 -21.90 2.40 -5.96
C ASN A 341 -21.88 0.88 -6.22
N LYS A 342 -23.06 0.27 -6.11
CA LYS A 342 -23.40 -1.13 -6.44
C LYS A 342 -24.01 -1.28 -7.83
N GLY A 343 -24.44 -0.18 -8.45
CA GLY A 343 -24.97 -0.15 -9.81
C GLY A 343 -23.90 -0.30 -10.89
N THR A 344 -24.33 -0.45 -12.14
CA THR A 344 -23.43 -0.79 -13.27
C THR A 344 -22.72 0.40 -13.92
N VAL A 345 -23.00 1.64 -13.51
CA VAL A 345 -22.39 2.84 -14.13
C VAL A 345 -20.86 2.87 -14.02
N SER A 346 -20.17 3.31 -15.07
CA SER A 346 -18.70 3.42 -15.05
C SER A 346 -18.22 4.64 -14.24
N ARG A 347 -16.95 4.63 -13.84
CA ARG A 347 -16.34 5.72 -13.06
C ARG A 347 -16.11 7.01 -13.85
N SER A 348 -16.22 6.97 -15.19
CA SER A 348 -16.19 8.13 -16.08
C SER A 348 -17.59 8.67 -16.40
N ASP A 349 -18.64 7.85 -16.30
CA ASP A 349 -20.02 8.25 -16.58
C ASP A 349 -20.68 8.98 -15.40
N LEU A 350 -20.15 8.83 -14.18
CA LEU A 350 -20.69 9.42 -12.95
C LEU A 350 -19.56 10.07 -12.13
N VAL A 351 -19.57 11.41 -12.04
CA VAL A 351 -18.43 12.23 -11.56
C VAL A 351 -18.88 13.44 -10.72
N ASN A 352 -17.93 14.28 -10.30
CA ASN A 352 -18.12 15.61 -9.67
C ASN A 352 -19.05 15.60 -8.45
N PHE A 353 -18.86 14.63 -7.58
CA PHE A 353 -19.66 14.38 -6.40
C PHE A 353 -19.63 15.54 -5.40
N LYS A 354 -20.81 15.92 -4.90
CA LYS A 354 -21.00 16.95 -3.87
C LYS A 354 -21.95 16.39 -2.82
N ILE A 355 -21.69 16.63 -1.54
CA ILE A 355 -22.61 16.29 -0.45
C ILE A 355 -23.10 17.58 0.21
N LYS A 356 -24.43 17.70 0.37
CA LYS A 356 -25.10 18.84 1.01
C LYS A 356 -25.86 18.43 2.25
N ASN A 357 -26.02 19.36 3.18
CA ASN A 357 -26.93 19.20 4.32
C ASN A 357 -28.38 19.60 3.97
N GLU A 358 -29.28 19.38 4.94
CA GLU A 358 -30.68 19.83 4.96
C GLU A 358 -30.89 21.34 4.70
N GLN A 359 -29.86 22.18 4.92
CA GLN A 359 -29.88 23.62 4.65
C GLN A 359 -29.39 23.98 3.23
N GLY A 360 -29.10 22.97 2.39
CA GLY A 360 -28.59 23.15 1.03
C GLY A 360 -27.09 23.48 0.92
N GLN A 361 -26.37 23.59 2.04
CA GLN A 361 -24.95 23.95 2.07
C GLN A 361 -24.09 22.74 1.64
N ILE A 362 -23.17 22.94 0.69
CA ILE A 362 -22.19 21.91 0.30
C ILE A 362 -21.14 21.77 1.41
N ILE A 363 -21.05 20.59 2.03
CA ILE A 363 -20.11 20.34 3.13
C ILE A 363 -18.78 19.73 2.65
N ALA A 364 -18.81 18.95 1.56
CA ALA A 364 -17.62 18.36 0.93
C ALA A 364 -17.85 18.08 -0.57
N ARG A 365 -16.75 17.84 -1.30
CA ARG A 365 -16.71 17.54 -2.75
C ARG A 365 -15.67 16.45 -3.03
N VAL A 366 -15.90 15.64 -4.07
CA VAL A 366 -14.98 14.62 -4.60
C VAL A 366 -15.14 14.59 -6.12
N SER A 367 -14.05 14.54 -6.89
CA SER A 367 -14.13 14.54 -8.37
C SER A 367 -14.59 13.21 -8.96
N GLU A 368 -14.16 12.09 -8.39
CA GLU A 368 -14.27 10.76 -9.01
C GLU A 368 -14.47 9.62 -8.00
N MET A 369 -14.87 8.44 -8.47
CA MET A 369 -14.89 7.21 -7.68
C MET A 369 -13.51 6.53 -7.70
N ASN A 370 -13.09 6.00 -6.54
CA ASN A 370 -11.90 5.17 -6.45
C ASN A 370 -12.08 3.84 -7.25
N LYS A 371 -11.01 3.05 -7.39
CA LYS A 371 -11.03 1.77 -8.13
C LYS A 371 -12.07 0.75 -7.65
N ASP A 372 -12.55 0.87 -6.42
CA ASP A 372 -13.50 -0.03 -5.77
C ASP A 372 -14.95 0.50 -5.84
N ASN A 373 -15.21 1.51 -6.69
CA ASN A 373 -16.47 2.25 -6.84
C ASN A 373 -16.92 3.00 -5.56
N ILE A 374 -15.97 3.49 -4.76
CA ILE A 374 -16.24 4.23 -3.52
C ILE A 374 -15.95 5.74 -3.70
N ILE A 375 -16.95 6.56 -3.35
CA ILE A 375 -16.85 8.01 -3.17
C ILE A 375 -16.53 8.28 -1.69
N THR A 376 -15.42 8.93 -1.36
CA THR A 376 -15.06 9.22 0.05
C THR A 376 -14.95 10.71 0.31
N PHE A 377 -15.97 11.26 0.98
CA PHE A 377 -15.97 12.64 1.45
C PHE A 377 -15.23 12.73 2.79
N LYS A 378 -14.05 13.35 2.78
CA LYS A 378 -13.41 13.86 4.01
C LYS A 378 -14.08 15.19 4.40
N ILE A 379 -14.56 15.33 5.63
CA ILE A 379 -15.12 16.59 6.15
C ILE A 379 -13.96 17.44 6.69
N PRO A 380 -13.78 18.71 6.27
CA PRO A 380 -12.69 19.55 6.76
C PRO A 380 -12.81 19.82 8.27
N SER A 381 -11.73 19.60 9.02
CA SER A 381 -11.66 19.86 10.48
C SER A 381 -11.94 21.32 10.87
N THR A 382 -11.73 22.27 9.94
CA THR A 382 -12.14 23.68 10.08
C THR A 382 -13.66 23.88 10.14
N ARG A 383 -14.46 22.85 9.86
CA ARG A 383 -15.93 22.88 9.78
C ARG A 383 -16.52 21.53 10.22
N ASP A 384 -16.17 21.11 11.43
CA ASP A 384 -16.68 19.88 12.05
C ASP A 384 -18.21 19.79 11.97
N TYR A 385 -18.71 18.77 11.25
CA TYR A 385 -20.14 18.61 11.06
C TYR A 385 -20.75 17.90 12.27
N LYS A 386 -21.19 18.70 13.25
CA LYS A 386 -21.82 18.24 14.49
C LYS A 386 -23.27 17.79 14.26
N ILE A 387 -23.54 16.54 14.64
CA ILE A 387 -24.87 16.00 14.94
C ILE A 387 -25.02 16.05 16.47
N GLY A 388 -26.07 16.70 16.97
CA GLY A 388 -26.28 16.85 18.41
C GLY A 388 -26.67 15.53 19.11
N LYS A 389 -26.47 15.46 20.43
CA LYS A 389 -27.05 14.39 21.29
C LYS A 389 -28.52 14.17 20.94
N ASN A 390 -28.95 12.91 20.76
CA ASN A 390 -30.33 12.54 20.41
C ASN A 390 -30.93 13.36 19.24
N SER A 391 -30.10 13.78 18.27
CA SER A 391 -30.49 14.63 17.16
C SER A 391 -30.14 14.01 15.81
N LYS A 392 -30.94 14.30 14.77
CA LYS A 392 -30.72 13.80 13.40
C LYS A 392 -30.38 14.90 12.42
N LYS A 393 -29.65 14.53 11.37
CA LYS A 393 -29.30 15.39 10.23
C LYS A 393 -29.51 14.64 8.92
N ILE A 394 -29.95 15.36 7.89
CA ILE A 394 -30.14 14.82 6.54
C ILE A 394 -29.04 15.31 5.63
N PHE A 395 -28.46 14.36 4.90
CA PHE A 395 -27.45 14.57 3.86
C PHE A 395 -28.05 14.18 2.51
N THR A 396 -27.71 14.91 1.46
CA THR A 396 -28.01 14.54 0.07
C THR A 396 -26.71 14.47 -0.71
N VAL A 397 -26.46 13.34 -1.36
CA VAL A 397 -25.34 13.15 -2.28
C VAL A 397 -25.81 13.51 -3.69
N LEU A 398 -24.97 14.28 -4.37
CA LEU A 398 -25.18 14.80 -5.71
C LEU A 398 -24.03 14.33 -6.62
N GLY A 399 -24.31 14.07 -7.89
CA GLY A 399 -23.30 13.79 -8.92
C GLY A 399 -23.65 14.43 -10.25
N ASP A 400 -22.70 14.47 -11.17
CA ASP A 400 -22.90 14.88 -12.56
C ASP A 400 -22.93 13.61 -13.44
N ILE A 401 -23.93 13.50 -14.32
CA ILE A 401 -24.20 12.31 -15.15
C ILE A 401 -23.62 12.54 -16.56
N ALA A 402 -22.39 12.10 -16.78
CA ALA A 402 -21.68 12.32 -18.05
C ALA A 402 -22.09 11.35 -19.16
N GLY A 403 -22.50 10.12 -18.83
CA GLY A 403 -22.79 9.08 -19.82
C GLY A 403 -23.50 7.85 -19.24
N GLY A 404 -23.20 6.67 -19.77
CA GLY A 404 -23.67 5.39 -19.21
C GLY A 404 -25.14 5.05 -19.46
N GLU A 405 -25.69 5.30 -20.64
CA GLU A 405 -27.10 5.03 -20.94
C GLU A 405 -27.51 3.57 -20.67
N GLY A 406 -28.61 3.38 -19.95
CA GLY A 406 -29.12 2.06 -19.56
C GLY A 406 -28.43 1.44 -18.34
N ASN A 407 -27.26 1.93 -17.93
CA ASN A 407 -26.62 1.53 -16.67
C ASN A 407 -27.39 2.04 -15.45
N THR A 408 -27.01 1.56 -14.26
CA THR A 408 -27.64 1.91 -13.00
C THR A 408 -26.70 2.57 -12.00
N ILE A 409 -27.28 3.39 -11.13
CA ILE A 409 -26.67 3.91 -9.90
C ILE A 409 -27.44 3.30 -8.73
N ASN A 410 -26.74 2.68 -7.79
CA ASN A 410 -27.30 2.17 -6.54
C ASN A 410 -26.27 2.50 -5.46
N LEU A 411 -26.49 3.60 -4.74
CA LEU A 411 -25.44 4.26 -3.97
C LEU A 411 -25.64 3.99 -2.47
N GLN A 412 -24.93 3.00 -1.94
CA GLN A 412 -25.06 2.61 -0.54
C GLN A 412 -24.03 3.35 0.33
N LEU A 413 -24.39 3.71 1.56
CA LEU A 413 -23.43 4.19 2.56
C LEU A 413 -22.59 3.00 3.05
N ASP A 414 -21.29 3.06 2.81
CA ASP A 414 -20.32 1.97 3.01
C ASP A 414 -19.63 2.11 4.39
N ALA A 415 -19.25 3.33 4.78
CA ALA A 415 -18.68 3.60 6.09
C ALA A 415 -18.89 5.06 6.55
N ILE A 416 -18.95 5.25 7.87
CA ILE A 416 -18.96 6.55 8.55
C ILE A 416 -17.73 6.62 9.47
N LYS A 417 -17.04 7.76 9.53
CA LYS A 417 -16.19 8.09 10.68
C LYS A 417 -16.83 9.22 11.47
N ALA A 418 -17.40 8.87 12.62
CA ALA A 418 -17.94 9.79 13.61
C ALA A 418 -17.04 9.76 14.85
N VAL A 419 -16.74 10.94 15.40
CA VAL A 419 -15.92 11.09 16.61
C VAL A 419 -16.76 11.74 17.69
N GLY A 420 -16.69 11.21 18.91
CA GLY A 420 -17.38 11.77 20.08
C GLY A 420 -16.81 13.15 20.45
N ALA A 421 -17.68 14.14 20.60
CA ALA A 421 -17.27 15.53 20.88
C ALA A 421 -16.75 15.74 22.31
N GLU A 422 -17.08 14.86 23.25
CA GLU A 422 -16.67 14.98 24.66
C GLU A 422 -15.33 14.26 24.88
N TYR A 423 -15.19 13.04 24.35
CA TYR A 423 -14.05 12.16 24.66
C TYR A 423 -13.07 11.94 23.49
N GLY A 424 -13.39 12.38 22.27
CA GLY A 424 -12.48 12.30 21.12
C GLY A 424 -12.28 10.91 20.49
N TYR A 425 -12.93 9.86 21.00
CA TYR A 425 -12.88 8.51 20.43
C TYR A 425 -13.80 8.34 19.21
N THR A 426 -13.46 7.42 18.31
CA THR A 426 -14.35 7.06 17.19
C THR A 426 -15.50 6.20 17.71
N ILE A 427 -16.71 6.71 17.59
CA ILE A 427 -17.93 6.09 18.11
C ILE A 427 -18.56 5.13 17.09
N ASN A 428 -19.27 4.11 17.58
CA ASN A 428 -19.83 3.07 16.71
C ASN A 428 -21.01 3.57 15.87
N GLU A 429 -20.92 3.29 14.59
CA GLU A 429 -21.97 3.39 13.59
C GLU A 429 -22.72 2.06 13.37
N SER A 430 -24.01 2.18 13.07
CA SER A 430 -24.84 1.18 12.41
C SER A 430 -25.43 1.80 11.15
N ILE A 431 -25.48 1.05 10.05
CA ILE A 431 -25.89 1.57 8.73
C ILE A 431 -26.99 0.66 8.19
N ILE A 432 -28.09 1.27 7.71
CA ILE A 432 -29.16 0.60 6.98
C ILE A 432 -29.26 1.27 5.60
N ASN A 433 -28.92 0.52 4.56
CA ASN A 433 -29.10 0.92 3.17
C ASN A 433 -30.36 0.27 2.60
N LEU A 434 -30.88 0.86 1.53
CA LEU A 434 -31.96 0.31 0.72
C LEU A 434 -31.36 -0.39 -0.51
N ASP A 435 -32.22 -1.04 -1.30
CA ASP A 435 -31.89 -1.47 -2.67
C ASP A 435 -32.45 -0.45 -3.68
N GLU A 436 -32.14 0.83 -3.45
CA GLU A 436 -32.57 1.92 -4.33
C GLU A 436 -31.68 1.95 -5.59
N THR A 437 -32.30 1.87 -6.76
CA THR A 437 -31.61 1.80 -8.04
C THR A 437 -32.17 2.83 -9.01
N LEU A 438 -31.37 3.85 -9.33
CA LEU A 438 -31.66 4.84 -10.37
C LEU A 438 -31.16 4.30 -11.71
N LYS A 439 -32.01 4.31 -12.73
CA LYS A 439 -31.63 3.98 -14.11
C LYS A 439 -31.14 5.23 -14.84
N ILE A 440 -30.02 5.12 -15.55
CA ILE A 440 -29.54 6.22 -16.39
C ILE A 440 -30.31 6.24 -17.71
N THR A 441 -30.94 7.37 -18.03
CA THR A 441 -31.77 7.57 -19.22
C THR A 441 -31.29 8.75 -20.07
N ARG A 442 -31.42 8.64 -21.39
CA ARG A 442 -31.32 9.79 -22.30
C ARG A 442 -32.73 10.32 -22.57
N LYS A 443 -32.99 11.57 -22.17
CA LYS A 443 -34.24 12.25 -22.56
C LYS A 443 -34.07 12.82 -23.96
N TYR A 444 -34.97 12.43 -24.86
CA TYR A 444 -34.95 12.85 -26.27
C TYR A 444 -34.88 14.37 -26.44
N LEU A 445 -34.11 14.79 -27.45
CA LEU A 445 -33.96 16.19 -27.83
C LEU A 445 -35.33 16.81 -28.14
N ARG A 446 -35.52 18.07 -27.75
CA ARG A 446 -36.66 18.89 -28.15
C ARG A 446 -36.18 20.15 -28.84
N VAL A 447 -36.37 20.21 -30.16
CA VAL A 447 -36.37 21.49 -30.89
C VAL A 447 -37.62 22.25 -30.46
N ILE A 448 -37.44 23.47 -29.98
CA ILE A 448 -38.56 24.34 -29.58
C ILE A 448 -38.48 25.60 -30.44
N ALA A 449 -39.51 25.82 -31.25
CA ALA A 449 -39.68 27.10 -31.94
C ALA A 449 -39.81 28.20 -30.89
N LYS A 450 -38.95 29.23 -30.96
CA LYS A 450 -39.03 30.36 -30.03
C LYS A 450 -40.18 31.27 -30.47
N ASP A 451 -40.93 31.79 -29.51
CA ASP A 451 -42.12 32.60 -29.79
C ASP A 451 -41.81 33.78 -30.75
N LEU A 452 -42.68 33.94 -31.75
CA LEU A 452 -42.29 34.42 -33.07
C LEU A 452 -42.46 35.94 -33.21
N LYS A 453 -41.43 36.69 -32.81
CA LYS A 453 -41.31 38.14 -33.11
C LYS A 453 -40.73 38.43 -34.50
N ALA A 454 -41.06 37.62 -35.50
CA ALA A 454 -40.80 37.97 -36.90
C ALA A 454 -41.75 39.10 -37.36
N GLY A 455 -41.35 39.87 -38.38
CA GLY A 455 -42.27 40.79 -39.03
C GLY A 455 -43.43 40.03 -39.68
N LYS A 456 -44.68 40.48 -39.51
CA LYS A 456 -45.89 39.82 -40.05
C LYS A 456 -46.01 39.87 -41.59
N LYS A 457 -44.94 40.23 -42.30
CA LYS A 457 -44.86 40.38 -43.75
C LYS A 457 -43.45 40.04 -44.21
N VAL A 458 -43.38 39.19 -45.23
CA VAL A 458 -42.20 39.02 -46.09
C VAL A 458 -42.58 39.64 -47.43
N PHE A 459 -41.68 40.40 -48.04
CA PHE A 459 -41.91 41.04 -49.35
C PHE A 459 -41.14 40.29 -50.43
N MET A 460 -41.67 40.28 -51.66
CA MET A 460 -40.92 39.74 -52.80
C MET A 460 -39.67 40.58 -53.04
N GLU A 461 -38.62 39.97 -53.60
CA GLU A 461 -37.34 40.62 -53.93
C GLU A 461 -36.54 41.17 -52.72
N GLN A 462 -37.01 40.96 -51.48
CA GLN A 462 -36.30 41.38 -50.27
C GLN A 462 -35.35 40.30 -49.72
N GLU A 463 -34.06 40.44 -50.02
CA GLU A 463 -32.99 39.62 -49.43
C GLU A 463 -32.81 39.84 -47.92
N GLY A 464 -32.12 38.90 -47.25
CA GLY A 464 -31.76 38.99 -45.83
C GLY A 464 -32.92 38.84 -44.83
N THR A 465 -34.15 38.56 -45.30
CA THR A 465 -35.34 38.47 -44.44
C THR A 465 -35.28 37.26 -43.49
N ILE A 466 -35.34 37.50 -42.17
CA ILE A 466 -35.36 36.44 -41.15
C ILE A 466 -36.75 35.79 -41.10
N ILE A 467 -36.87 34.60 -41.71
CA ILE A 467 -38.12 33.82 -41.76
C ILE A 467 -38.43 33.01 -40.50
N GLY A 468 -37.47 32.82 -39.59
CA GLY A 468 -37.66 32.09 -38.34
C GLY A 468 -36.43 32.13 -37.43
N VAL A 469 -36.63 31.85 -36.13
CA VAL A 469 -35.55 31.73 -35.13
C VAL A 469 -35.83 30.52 -34.23
N PHE A 470 -34.97 29.50 -34.34
CA PHE A 470 -35.12 28.23 -33.65
C PHE A 470 -34.21 28.15 -32.43
N ASN A 471 -34.64 27.47 -31.36
CA ASN A 471 -33.80 27.20 -30.20
C ASN A 471 -33.67 25.68 -30.01
N ILE A 472 -32.47 25.18 -30.20
CA ILE A 472 -32.11 23.78 -29.96
C ILE A 472 -31.61 23.69 -28.51
N ARG A 473 -32.16 22.74 -27.74
CA ARG A 473 -31.72 22.44 -26.38
C ARG A 473 -31.27 21.00 -26.29
N ASN A 474 -29.98 20.82 -26.01
CA ASN A 474 -29.30 19.54 -25.83
C ASN A 474 -29.20 19.08 -24.37
N ASN A 475 -29.62 19.92 -23.41
CA ASN A 475 -29.48 19.65 -21.97
C ASN A 475 -28.04 19.27 -21.56
N ASN A 476 -27.05 19.97 -22.12
CA ASN A 476 -25.60 19.72 -21.95
C ASN A 476 -25.09 18.38 -22.50
N GLN A 477 -25.90 17.61 -23.26
CA GLN A 477 -25.42 16.43 -23.98
C GLN A 477 -24.64 16.85 -25.24
N GLU A 478 -23.58 16.13 -25.57
CA GLU A 478 -22.94 16.27 -26.88
C GLU A 478 -23.92 15.83 -27.99
N ILE A 479 -23.97 16.60 -29.08
CA ILE A 479 -24.87 16.39 -30.20
C ILE A 479 -24.17 16.68 -31.53
N ASN A 480 -24.32 15.77 -32.49
CA ASN A 480 -23.91 15.96 -33.88
C ASN A 480 -25.16 16.09 -34.75
N PHE A 481 -25.13 17.01 -35.71
CA PHE A 481 -26.19 17.18 -36.71
C PHE A 481 -25.74 16.63 -38.06
N GLU A 482 -26.54 15.73 -38.63
CA GLU A 482 -26.36 15.24 -40.01
C GLU A 482 -27.13 16.13 -40.99
N SER A 483 -28.39 16.46 -40.71
CA SER A 483 -29.17 17.49 -41.39
C SER A 483 -30.08 18.27 -40.42
N ILE A 484 -30.60 19.41 -40.87
CA ILE A 484 -31.77 20.08 -40.30
C ILE A 484 -32.63 20.57 -41.46
N ASP A 485 -33.69 19.85 -41.76
CA ASP A 485 -34.55 20.10 -42.92
C ASP A 485 -35.70 21.07 -42.58
N PHE A 486 -35.75 22.21 -43.28
CA PHE A 486 -36.80 23.21 -43.13
C PHE A 486 -37.81 23.13 -44.28
N ARG A 487 -39.06 22.83 -43.96
CA ARG A 487 -40.18 22.87 -44.92
C ARG A 487 -41.01 24.14 -44.72
N LEU A 488 -41.15 24.92 -45.79
CA LEU A 488 -42.21 25.92 -45.89
C LEU A 488 -43.48 25.23 -46.40
N GLU A 489 -44.51 25.17 -45.56
CA GLU A 489 -45.85 24.73 -45.96
C GLU A 489 -46.68 25.94 -46.45
N LYS A 490 -47.72 25.68 -47.24
CA LYS A 490 -48.53 26.70 -47.95
C LYS A 490 -49.83 27.03 -47.21
#